data_AF-A0A915MX10-F1
#
_entry.id   AF-A0A915MX10-F1
#
_cell.length_a   1.000
_cell.length_b   1.000
_cell.length_c   1.000
_cell.angle_alpha   90.00
_cell.angle_beta   90.00
_cell.angle_gamma   90.00
#
_symmetry.space_group_name_H-M   'P 1'
#
loop_
_entity.id
_entity.type
_entity.pdbx_description
1 polymer ?
#
loop_
_entity_poly.entity_id
_entity_poly.type
_entity_poly.pdbx_seq_one_letter_code
_entity_poly.pdbx_strand_id
1 'polypeptide(L)'
;LNLDLHNLMQIGKDKKIAKPSSYANYYDKIALVFWKGGNNLFHAASLLQKFNIYKDMKKQFTGEEASDQATRVLLATLSIPDGAENLSILSKYLDVEEQHVTNTRILSTLLRMAIIPTRNGILKEIARLNIPEIAAPEVFKLYKCIENDFDPLIIASNVQGMILEIERLGEKLGYEFGQYSSSIK
;
A
#
# COMPACT_ATOMS: atom_id res chain seq x y z
N LEU A 1 5.67 21.98 1.93
CA LEU A 1 4.41 21.47 2.53
C LEU A 1 4.55 20.06 3.14
N ASN A 2 5.05 19.01 2.45
CA ASN A 2 5.19 17.67 3.07
C ASN A 2 6.48 17.46 3.91
N LEU A 3 7.57 18.19 3.63
CA LEU A 3 8.81 18.12 4.42
C LEU A 3 8.65 18.64 5.85
N ASP A 4 7.88 19.71 6.06
CA ASP A 4 7.68 20.29 7.40
C ASP A 4 6.90 19.36 8.32
N LEU A 5 5.89 18.67 7.78
CA LEU A 5 5.11 17.66 8.51
C LEU A 5 5.98 16.45 8.87
N HIS A 6 6.83 16.00 7.96
CA HIS A 6 7.79 14.93 8.23
C HIS A 6 8.79 15.32 9.33
N ASN A 7 9.31 16.56 9.28
CA ASN A 7 10.23 17.09 10.29
C ASN A 7 9.55 17.25 11.66
N LEU A 8 8.32 17.79 11.72
CA LEU A 8 7.51 17.85 12.94
C LEU A 8 7.25 16.47 13.54
N MET A 9 7.03 15.49 12.68
CA MET A 9 6.86 14.09 13.06
C MET A 9 8.16 13.41 13.51
N GLN A 10 9.30 13.77 12.92
CA GLN A 10 10.62 13.31 13.37
C GLN A 10 11.02 13.90 14.72
N ILE A 11 10.59 15.13 15.04
CA ILE A 11 10.84 15.75 16.35
C ILE A 11 10.05 15.01 17.45
N GLY A 12 8.86 14.50 17.14
CA GLY A 12 8.08 13.61 18.01
C GLY A 12 8.47 12.13 17.89
N LYS A 13 9.75 11.78 18.12
CA LYS A 13 10.25 10.38 18.03
C LYS A 13 9.51 9.40 18.93
N ASP A 14 8.81 9.89 19.96
CA ASP A 14 7.92 9.07 20.77
C ASP A 14 6.53 8.97 20.17
N LYS A 15 6.10 7.75 19.81
CA LYS A 15 4.69 7.39 19.50
C LYS A 15 3.70 7.91 20.57
N LYS A 16 4.18 8.28 21.77
CA LYS A 16 3.41 8.84 22.89
C LYS A 16 3.03 10.31 22.72
N ILE A 17 3.70 11.09 21.88
CA ILE A 17 3.53 12.56 21.80
C ILE A 17 2.49 12.95 20.75
N ALA A 18 2.44 12.25 19.60
CA ALA A 18 1.51 12.57 18.52
C ALA A 18 0.20 11.75 18.61
N LYS A 19 -0.94 12.43 18.40
CA LYS A 19 -2.27 11.80 18.45
C LYS A 19 -2.46 10.85 17.24
N PRO A 20 -3.20 9.73 17.38
CA PRO A 20 -3.49 8.82 16.27
C PRO A 20 -4.05 9.51 15.01
N SER A 21 -4.87 10.55 15.19
CA SER A 21 -5.42 11.35 14.08
C SER A 21 -4.35 12.11 13.28
N SER A 22 -3.30 12.60 13.93
CA SER A 22 -2.17 13.24 13.24
C SER A 22 -1.41 12.24 12.37
N TYR A 23 -1.28 10.99 12.82
CA TYR A 23 -0.67 9.92 12.04
C TYR A 23 -1.51 9.50 10.83
N ALA A 24 -2.84 9.34 10.98
CA ALA A 24 -3.69 9.07 9.81
C ALA A 24 -3.52 10.15 8.76
N ASN A 25 -3.71 11.41 9.15
CA ASN A 25 -3.66 12.52 8.21
C ASN A 25 -2.31 12.62 7.49
N TYR A 26 -1.21 12.29 8.16
CA TYR A 26 0.11 12.23 7.54
C TYR A 26 0.20 11.10 6.51
N TYR A 27 -0.17 9.87 6.89
CA TYR A 27 -0.06 8.73 5.99
C TYR A 27 -1.08 8.77 4.84
N ASP A 28 -2.27 9.35 5.05
CA ASP A 28 -3.25 9.58 3.99
C ASP A 28 -2.70 10.54 2.93
N LYS A 29 -2.08 11.64 3.36
CA LYS A 29 -1.46 12.60 2.45
C LYS A 29 -0.28 11.99 1.69
N ILE A 30 0.62 11.28 2.39
CA ILE A 30 1.81 10.72 1.74
C ILE A 30 1.45 9.55 0.80
N ALA A 31 0.48 8.71 1.17
CA ALA A 31 -0.04 7.67 0.30
C ALA A 31 -0.64 8.27 -0.99
N LEU A 32 -1.40 9.37 -0.87
CA LEU A 32 -1.95 10.07 -2.03
C LEU A 32 -0.85 10.66 -2.93
N VAL A 33 0.21 11.24 -2.35
CA VAL A 33 1.35 11.78 -3.12
C VAL A 33 2.04 10.66 -3.91
N PHE A 34 2.31 9.52 -3.28
CA PHE A 34 2.93 8.39 -3.97
C PHE A 34 2.03 7.82 -5.07
N TRP A 35 0.72 7.75 -4.82
CA TRP A 35 -0.26 7.31 -5.81
C TRP A 35 -0.26 8.22 -7.04
N LYS A 36 -0.41 9.53 -6.84
CA LYS A 36 -0.43 10.50 -7.95
C LYS A 36 0.92 10.63 -8.65
N GLY A 37 2.01 10.28 -7.96
CA GLY A 37 3.36 10.19 -8.54
C GLY A 37 3.66 8.89 -9.28
N GLY A 38 2.70 7.95 -9.38
CA GLY A 38 2.89 6.64 -10.03
C GLY A 38 3.81 5.70 -9.25
N ASN A 39 4.07 5.98 -7.97
CA ASN A 39 4.98 5.19 -7.14
C ASN A 39 4.19 4.18 -6.29
N ASN A 40 3.64 3.16 -6.95
CA ASN A 40 2.71 2.19 -6.35
C ASN A 40 3.32 1.42 -5.17
N LEU A 41 4.61 1.12 -5.23
CA LEU A 41 5.35 0.45 -4.15
C LEU A 41 5.32 1.27 -2.86
N PHE A 42 5.67 2.55 -2.95
CA PHE A 42 5.64 3.45 -1.79
C PHE A 42 4.22 3.84 -1.38
N HIS A 43 3.26 3.85 -2.30
CA HIS A 43 1.84 4.00 -1.97
C HIS A 43 1.35 2.85 -1.07
N ALA A 44 1.57 1.60 -1.49
CA ALA A 44 1.20 0.42 -0.71
C ALA A 44 1.92 0.37 0.64
N ALA A 45 3.23 0.67 0.66
CA ALA A 45 4.01 0.74 1.89
C ALA A 45 3.46 1.80 2.88
N SER A 46 3.00 2.95 2.37
CA SER A 46 2.39 4.01 3.19
C SER A 46 1.10 3.54 3.86
N LEU A 47 0.23 2.86 3.11
CA LEU A 47 -1.03 2.32 3.64
C LEU A 47 -0.78 1.20 4.67
N LEU A 48 0.19 0.32 4.41
CA LEU A 48 0.58 -0.73 5.35
C LEU A 48 1.14 -0.14 6.65
N GLN A 49 1.97 0.90 6.55
CA GLN A 49 2.50 1.59 7.73
C GLN A 49 1.39 2.28 8.53
N LYS A 50 0.41 2.88 7.84
CA LYS A 50 -0.80 3.42 8.49
C LYS A 50 -1.56 2.32 9.24
N PHE A 51 -1.82 1.18 8.60
CA PHE A 51 -2.51 0.05 9.22
C PHE A 51 -1.81 -0.43 10.49
N ASN A 52 -0.48 -0.60 10.45
CA ASN A 52 0.33 -1.01 11.61
C ASN A 52 0.23 -0.01 12.78
N ILE A 53 0.36 1.29 12.51
CA ILE A 53 0.25 2.31 13.54
C ILE A 53 -1.15 2.31 14.17
N TYR A 54 -2.19 2.14 13.37
CA TYR A 54 -3.57 2.11 13.87
C TYR A 54 -3.84 0.88 14.74
N LYS A 55 -3.38 -0.29 14.31
CA LYS A 55 -3.43 -1.53 15.08
C LYS A 55 -2.72 -1.40 16.43
N ASP A 56 -1.58 -0.72 16.47
CA ASP A 56 -0.81 -0.48 17.71
C ASP A 56 -1.47 0.55 18.65
N MET A 57 -2.09 1.61 18.10
CA MET A 57 -2.53 2.78 18.88
C MET A 57 -4.00 2.74 19.30
N LYS A 58 -4.90 2.12 18.54
CA LYS A 58 -6.34 2.07 18.87
C LYS A 58 -6.66 0.80 19.67
N LYS A 59 -7.13 0.97 20.91
CA LYS A 59 -7.73 -0.13 21.71
C LYS A 59 -9.02 -0.69 21.07
N GLN A 60 -9.70 0.11 20.23
CA GLN A 60 -10.88 -0.28 19.46
C GLN A 60 -10.63 0.06 17.98
N PHE A 61 -9.87 -0.78 17.30
CA PHE A 61 -9.85 -0.81 15.83
C PHE A 61 -11.07 -1.63 15.41
N THR A 62 -12.17 -0.96 15.05
CA THR A 62 -13.44 -1.63 14.78
C THR A 62 -13.31 -2.54 13.56
N GLY A 63 -14.12 -3.61 13.49
CA GLY A 63 -14.04 -4.56 12.37
C GLY A 63 -14.26 -3.92 11.01
N GLU A 64 -15.11 -2.89 10.93
CA GLU A 64 -15.39 -2.16 9.69
C GLU A 64 -14.22 -1.26 9.27
N GLU A 65 -13.67 -0.43 10.18
CA GLU A 65 -12.49 0.39 9.89
C GLU A 65 -11.28 -0.49 9.54
N ALA A 66 -11.12 -1.62 10.26
CA ALA A 66 -10.06 -2.58 10.01
C ALA A 66 -10.20 -3.22 8.63
N SER A 67 -11.42 -3.62 8.27
CA SER A 67 -11.73 -4.20 6.97
C SER A 67 -11.48 -3.22 5.82
N ASP A 68 -11.94 -1.97 5.90
CA ASP A 68 -11.64 -0.95 4.88
C ASP A 68 -10.13 -0.74 4.70
N GLN A 69 -9.39 -0.52 5.78
CA GLN A 69 -7.95 -0.29 5.69
C GLN A 69 -7.20 -1.53 5.17
N ALA A 70 -7.57 -2.74 5.62
CA ALA A 70 -7.00 -3.99 5.11
C ALA A 70 -7.28 -4.17 3.61
N THR A 71 -8.51 -3.87 3.19
CA THR A 71 -8.95 -3.92 1.78
C THR A 71 -8.10 -2.99 0.91
N ARG A 72 -7.87 -1.75 1.35
CA ARG A 72 -7.00 -0.79 0.64
C ARG A 72 -5.55 -1.24 0.56
N VAL A 73 -5.00 -1.74 1.67
CA VAL A 73 -3.62 -2.27 1.70
C VAL A 73 -3.47 -3.42 0.71
N LEU A 74 -4.44 -4.34 0.69
CA LEU A 74 -4.40 -5.51 -0.18
C LEU A 74 -4.51 -5.12 -1.66
N LEU A 75 -5.47 -4.26 -2.03
CA LEU A 75 -5.62 -3.74 -3.40
C LEU A 75 -4.37 -2.97 -3.86
N ALA A 76 -3.83 -2.11 -3.00
CA ALA A 76 -2.62 -1.36 -3.30
C ALA A 76 -1.41 -2.29 -3.50
N THR A 77 -1.31 -3.37 -2.72
CA THR A 77 -0.24 -4.36 -2.86
C THR A 77 -0.36 -5.13 -4.17
N LEU A 78 -1.57 -5.55 -4.54
CA LEU A 78 -1.84 -6.22 -5.82
C LEU A 78 -1.61 -5.30 -7.03
N SER A 79 -1.68 -3.98 -6.83
CA SER A 79 -1.40 -2.96 -7.86
C SER A 79 0.09 -2.66 -8.05
N ILE A 80 0.99 -3.33 -7.30
CA ILE A 80 2.43 -3.17 -7.47
C ILE A 80 2.89 -4.04 -8.65
N PRO A 81 3.41 -3.44 -9.73
CA PRO A 81 3.97 -4.21 -10.85
C PRO A 81 5.13 -5.09 -10.41
N ASP A 82 5.34 -6.20 -11.12
CA ASP A 82 6.49 -7.05 -10.88
C ASP A 82 7.81 -6.29 -11.11
N GLY A 83 8.70 -6.37 -10.12
CA GLY A 83 9.98 -5.66 -10.17
C GLY A 83 9.88 -4.15 -10.03
N ALA A 84 8.80 -3.61 -9.43
CA ALA A 84 8.67 -2.17 -9.15
C ALA A 84 9.81 -1.58 -8.30
N GLU A 85 10.54 -2.42 -7.55
CA GLU A 85 11.74 -2.04 -6.80
C GLU A 85 13.02 -1.98 -7.66
N ASN A 86 12.99 -2.54 -8.87
CA ASN A 86 14.15 -2.62 -9.74
C ASN A 86 14.37 -1.30 -10.49
N LEU A 87 15.65 -1.00 -10.75
CA LEU A 87 16.02 0.08 -11.66
C LEU A 87 15.42 -0.16 -13.05
N SER A 88 14.80 0.89 -13.58
CA SER A 88 14.33 0.87 -14.97
C SER A 88 15.52 0.66 -15.92
N ILE A 89 15.26 0.03 -17.07
CA ILE A 89 16.27 -0.17 -18.11
C ILE A 89 16.91 1.17 -18.51
N LEU A 90 16.09 2.22 -18.65
CA LEU A 90 16.56 3.57 -18.97
C LEU A 90 17.52 4.13 -17.90
N SER A 91 17.21 3.91 -16.62
CA SER A 91 18.07 4.36 -15.52
C SER A 91 19.44 3.69 -15.52
N LYS A 92 19.52 2.42 -15.95
CA LYS A 92 20.80 1.71 -16.12
C LYS A 92 21.59 2.30 -17.29
N TYR A 93 20.94 2.60 -18.41
CA TYR A 93 21.59 3.23 -19.57
C TYR A 93 22.12 4.65 -19.30
N LEU A 94 21.57 5.35 -18.32
CA LEU A 94 21.98 6.70 -17.94
C LEU A 94 23.01 6.72 -16.81
N ASP A 95 23.48 5.56 -16.34
CA ASP A 95 24.42 5.42 -15.22
C ASP A 95 23.98 6.15 -13.92
N VAL A 96 22.66 6.22 -13.66
CA VAL A 96 22.08 6.94 -12.49
C VAL A 96 21.74 6.02 -11.31
N GLU A 97 22.39 4.86 -11.22
CA GLU A 97 22.05 3.80 -10.25
C GLU A 97 22.20 4.26 -8.79
N GLU A 98 23.31 4.91 -8.47
CA GLU A 98 23.60 5.41 -7.11
C GLU A 98 22.58 6.48 -6.68
N GLN A 99 22.21 7.37 -7.59
CA GLN A 99 21.20 8.39 -7.34
C GLN A 99 19.82 7.75 -7.09
N HIS A 100 19.47 6.72 -7.85
CA HIS A 100 18.21 6.00 -7.67
C HIS A 100 18.14 5.33 -6.29
N VAL A 101 19.21 4.65 -5.87
CA VAL A 101 19.29 4.01 -4.54
C VAL A 101 19.18 5.06 -3.43
N THR A 102 19.88 6.18 -3.57
CA THR A 102 19.85 7.29 -2.61
C THR A 102 18.43 7.87 -2.50
N ASN A 103 17.79 8.16 -3.63
CA ASN A 103 16.41 8.67 -3.65
C ASN A 103 15.44 7.69 -2.99
N THR A 104 15.54 6.41 -3.33
CA THR A 104 14.68 5.35 -2.76
C THR A 104 14.83 5.23 -1.24
N ARG A 105 16.06 5.39 -0.73
CA ARG A 105 16.33 5.40 0.72
C ARG A 105 15.72 6.61 1.41
N ILE A 106 15.77 7.79 0.77
CA ILE A 106 15.10 8.99 1.27
C ILE A 106 13.59 8.75 1.37
N LEU A 107 12.96 8.20 0.33
CA LEU A 107 11.53 7.87 0.34
C LEU A 107 11.16 6.88 1.46
N SER A 108 12.03 5.89 1.71
CA SER A 108 11.83 4.91 2.79
C SER A 108 11.92 5.57 4.17
N THR A 109 12.86 6.50 4.32
CA THR A 109 13.02 7.31 5.54
C THR A 109 11.80 8.20 5.78
N LEU A 110 11.19 8.75 4.72
CA LEU A 110 9.93 9.51 4.83
C LEU A 110 8.82 8.66 5.48
N LEU A 111 8.74 7.37 5.14
CA LEU A 111 7.79 6.43 5.71
C LEU A 111 8.20 5.86 7.07
N ARG A 112 9.39 6.24 7.58
CA ARG A 112 10.01 5.69 8.80
C ARG A 112 10.34 4.20 8.69
N MET A 113 10.60 3.73 7.47
CA MET A 113 11.02 2.36 7.22
C MET A 113 12.54 2.29 7.26
N ALA A 114 13.09 1.37 8.06
CA ALA A 114 14.54 1.15 8.13
C ALA A 114 15.09 0.45 6.88
N ILE A 115 14.24 -0.32 6.21
CA ILE A 115 14.55 -1.10 5.02
C ILE A 115 13.69 -0.57 3.87
N ILE A 116 14.28 -0.49 2.69
CA ILE A 116 13.56 -0.13 1.46
C ILE A 116 12.44 -1.15 1.22
N PRO A 117 11.18 -0.71 1.00
CA PRO A 117 10.10 -1.63 0.70
C PRO A 117 10.39 -2.39 -0.60
N THR A 118 10.00 -3.65 -0.63
CA THR A 118 9.99 -4.51 -1.83
C THR A 118 8.61 -5.14 -1.94
N ARG A 119 8.18 -5.53 -3.15
CA ARG A 119 6.87 -6.17 -3.34
C ARG A 119 6.76 -7.42 -2.46
N ASN A 120 7.78 -8.26 -2.50
CA ASN A 120 7.86 -9.48 -1.68
C ASN A 120 7.91 -9.18 -0.17
N GLY A 121 8.57 -8.11 0.25
CA GLY A 121 8.59 -7.68 1.65
C GLY A 121 7.21 -7.29 2.15
N ILE A 122 6.46 -6.54 1.34
CA ILE A 122 5.08 -6.16 1.64
C ILE A 122 4.18 -7.40 1.69
N LEU A 123 4.26 -8.30 0.70
CA LEU A 123 3.47 -9.54 0.67
C LEU A 123 3.68 -10.40 1.93
N LYS A 124 4.94 -10.56 2.37
CA LYS A 124 5.25 -11.28 3.61
C LYS A 124 4.64 -10.60 4.84
N GLU A 125 4.70 -9.28 4.89
CA GLU A 125 4.20 -8.52 6.03
C GLU A 125 2.66 -8.53 6.11
N ILE A 126 1.96 -8.40 4.97
CA ILE A 126 0.49 -8.47 4.96
C ILE A 126 0.00 -9.87 5.39
N ALA A 127 0.71 -10.93 5.00
CA ALA A 127 0.41 -12.30 5.42
C ALA A 127 0.67 -12.48 6.92
N ARG A 128 1.80 -11.98 7.44
CA ARG A 128 2.12 -12.00 8.88
C ARG A 128 1.06 -11.29 9.72
N LEU A 129 0.46 -10.23 9.18
CA LEU A 129 -0.57 -9.42 9.83
C LEU A 129 -1.99 -9.97 9.63
N ASN A 130 -2.16 -11.04 8.85
CA ASN A 130 -3.46 -11.65 8.51
C ASN A 130 -4.40 -10.63 7.83
N ILE A 131 -3.82 -9.71 7.04
CA ILE A 131 -4.57 -8.68 6.30
C ILE A 131 -5.51 -9.28 5.26
N PRO A 132 -5.12 -10.32 4.49
CA PRO A 132 -6.03 -10.93 3.52
C PRO A 132 -7.36 -11.40 4.12
N GLU A 133 -7.32 -11.93 5.33
CA GLU A 133 -8.48 -12.45 6.06
C GLU A 133 -9.31 -11.35 6.74
N ILE A 134 -8.72 -10.16 6.98
CA ILE A 134 -9.42 -8.99 7.52
C ILE A 134 -10.11 -8.19 6.40
N ALA A 135 -9.56 -8.23 5.19
CA ALA A 135 -10.07 -7.52 4.03
C ALA A 135 -11.45 -8.02 3.56
N ALA A 136 -12.10 -7.22 2.71
CA ALA A 136 -13.35 -7.60 2.09
C ALA A 136 -13.24 -8.94 1.33
N PRO A 137 -14.25 -9.83 1.42
CA PRO A 137 -14.23 -11.14 0.78
C PRO A 137 -13.93 -11.10 -0.72
N GLU A 138 -14.43 -10.08 -1.42
CA GLU A 138 -14.22 -9.85 -2.85
C GLU A 138 -12.73 -9.65 -3.18
N VAL A 139 -12.02 -8.89 -2.34
CA VAL A 139 -10.58 -8.63 -2.52
C VAL A 139 -9.74 -9.82 -2.05
N PHE A 140 -10.17 -10.54 -1.02
CA PHE A 140 -9.51 -11.78 -0.62
C PHE A 140 -9.55 -12.84 -1.74
N LYS A 141 -10.69 -12.97 -2.41
CA LYS A 141 -10.86 -13.84 -3.57
C LYS A 141 -9.91 -13.46 -4.71
N LEU A 142 -9.78 -12.16 -5.00
CA LEU A 142 -8.82 -11.64 -5.98
C LEU A 142 -7.37 -11.98 -5.58
N TYR A 143 -6.99 -11.76 -4.32
CA TYR A 143 -5.68 -12.09 -3.80
C TYR A 143 -5.34 -13.56 -3.99
N LYS A 144 -6.25 -14.48 -3.63
CA LYS A 144 -6.03 -15.92 -3.89
C LYS A 144 -5.87 -16.23 -5.37
N CYS A 145 -6.72 -15.65 -6.22
CA CYS A 145 -6.67 -15.88 -7.65
C CYS A 145 -5.32 -15.48 -8.28
N ILE A 146 -4.71 -14.40 -7.79
CA ILE A 146 -3.45 -13.89 -8.33
C ILE A 146 -2.23 -14.58 -7.70
N GLU A 147 -2.23 -14.78 -6.38
CA GLU A 147 -1.02 -15.18 -5.64
C GLU A 147 -0.98 -16.68 -5.29
N ASN A 148 -2.12 -17.38 -5.24
CA ASN A 148 -2.20 -18.78 -4.78
C ASN A 148 -2.70 -19.76 -5.86
N ASP A 149 -3.78 -19.40 -6.54
CA ASP A 149 -4.55 -20.27 -7.45
C ASP A 149 -4.37 -19.80 -8.91
N PHE A 150 -3.14 -19.48 -9.30
CA PHE A 150 -2.84 -18.91 -10.61
C PHE A 150 -3.05 -19.94 -11.73
N ASP A 151 -4.10 -19.73 -12.54
CA ASP A 151 -4.35 -20.47 -13.79
C ASP A 151 -4.25 -19.52 -15.01
N PRO A 152 -3.17 -19.61 -15.81
CA PRO A 152 -2.92 -18.68 -16.91
C PRO A 152 -4.00 -18.70 -18.00
N LEU A 153 -4.82 -19.74 -18.10
CA LEU A 153 -5.82 -19.87 -19.16
C LEU A 153 -7.10 -19.07 -18.88
N ILE A 154 -7.43 -18.86 -17.61
CA ILE A 154 -8.71 -18.26 -17.19
C ILE A 154 -8.55 -17.03 -16.30
N ILE A 155 -7.33 -16.73 -15.84
CA ILE A 155 -7.09 -15.65 -14.87
C ILE A 155 -7.55 -14.28 -15.39
N ALA A 156 -7.31 -13.96 -16.66
CA ALA A 156 -7.68 -12.66 -17.22
C ALA A 156 -9.21 -12.42 -17.15
N SER A 157 -10.02 -13.41 -17.55
CA SER A 157 -11.48 -13.32 -17.46
C SER A 157 -11.98 -13.27 -16.01
N ASN A 158 -11.34 -14.05 -15.12
CA ASN A 158 -11.70 -14.11 -13.70
C ASN A 158 -11.41 -12.79 -12.99
N VAL A 159 -10.19 -12.25 -13.16
CA VAL A 159 -9.75 -10.98 -12.58
C VAL A 159 -10.62 -9.83 -13.08
N GLN A 160 -10.94 -9.77 -14.37
CA GLN A 160 -11.80 -8.73 -14.92
C GLN A 160 -13.20 -8.70 -14.26
N GLY A 161 -13.79 -9.88 -14.01
CA GLY A 161 -15.07 -9.98 -13.29
C GLY A 161 -14.95 -9.55 -11.82
N MET A 162 -13.92 -10.02 -11.12
CA MET A 162 -13.67 -9.67 -9.71
C MET A 162 -13.43 -8.17 -9.52
N ILE A 163 -12.70 -7.51 -10.43
CA ILE A 163 -12.46 -6.06 -10.36
C ILE A 163 -13.77 -5.28 -10.44
N LEU A 164 -14.70 -5.68 -11.31
CA LEU A 164 -16.01 -5.03 -11.40
C LEU A 164 -16.84 -5.20 -10.12
N GLU A 165 -16.74 -6.35 -9.45
CA GLU A 165 -17.37 -6.56 -8.13
C GLU A 165 -16.76 -5.63 -7.08
N ILE A 166 -15.43 -5.45 -7.08
CA ILE A 166 -14.70 -4.58 -6.16
C ILE A 166 -15.02 -3.10 -6.39
N GLU A 167 -15.13 -2.67 -7.65
CA GLU A 167 -15.56 -1.31 -8.02
C GLU A 167 -16.96 -1.00 -7.45
N ARG A 168 -17.93 -1.90 -7.67
CA ARG A 168 -19.29 -1.78 -7.14
C ARG A 168 -19.33 -1.78 -5.61
N LEU A 169 -18.49 -2.61 -4.97
CA LEU A 169 -18.35 -2.62 -3.51
C LEU A 169 -17.86 -1.25 -3.01
N GLY A 170 -16.85 -0.69 -3.66
CA GLY A 170 -16.33 0.64 -3.35
C GLY A 170 -17.41 1.71 -3.46
N GLU A 171 -18.13 1.76 -4.58
CA GLU A 171 -19.24 2.70 -4.80
C GLU A 171 -20.31 2.59 -3.70
N LYS A 172 -20.74 1.36 -3.37
CA LYS A 172 -21.75 1.10 -2.34
C LYS A 172 -21.34 1.61 -0.96
N LEU A 173 -20.05 1.48 -0.62
CA LEU A 173 -19.51 1.85 0.68
C LEU A 173 -18.95 3.29 0.72
N GLY A 174 -18.94 4.01 -0.40
CA GLY A 174 -18.31 5.33 -0.51
C GLY A 174 -16.78 5.30 -0.47
N TYR A 175 -16.18 4.18 -0.88
CA TYR A 175 -14.73 3.98 -0.92
C TYR A 175 -14.20 3.96 -2.36
N GLU A 176 -13.04 4.57 -2.57
CA GLU A 176 -12.38 4.63 -3.87
C GLU A 176 -11.60 3.34 -4.22
N PHE A 177 -12.22 2.15 -4.10
CA PHE A 177 -11.55 0.89 -4.44
C PHE A 177 -11.26 0.76 -5.94
N GLY A 178 -12.10 1.34 -6.79
CA GLY A 178 -11.93 1.32 -8.24
C GLY A 178 -10.68 2.05 -8.75
N GLN A 179 -9.98 2.83 -7.91
CA GLN A 179 -8.74 3.48 -8.34
C GLN A 179 -7.63 2.46 -8.71
N TYR A 180 -7.67 1.27 -8.13
CA TYR A 180 -6.67 0.22 -8.34
C TYR A 180 -6.90 -0.61 -9.61
N SER A 181 -8.09 -0.53 -10.21
CA SER A 181 -8.51 -1.39 -11.31
C SER A 181 -7.56 -1.39 -12.49
N SER A 182 -7.08 -0.22 -12.93
CA SER A 182 -6.19 -0.12 -14.09
C SER A 182 -4.80 -0.67 -13.84
N SER A 183 -4.35 -0.73 -12.58
CA SER A 183 -3.04 -1.28 -12.22
C SER A 183 -3.05 -2.80 -12.04
N ILE A 184 -4.23 -3.38 -11.78
CA ILE A 184 -4.42 -4.82 -11.56
C ILE A 184 -4.76 -5.54 -12.88
N LYS A 185 -5.43 -4.86 -13.82
CA LYS A 185 -5.70 -5.37 -15.18
C LYS A 185 -4.43 -5.44 -16.01
#